data_AF-A0A4P5TDR5-F1
#
_entry.id   AF-A0A4P5TDR5-F1
#
_cell.length_a   1.000
_cell.length_b   1.000
_cell.length_c   1.000
_cell.angle_alpha   90.00
_cell.angle_beta   90.00
_cell.angle_gamma   90.00
#
_symmetry.space_group_name_H-M   'P 1'
#
loop_
_entity.id
_entity.type
_entity.pdbx_description
1 polymer ?
#
loop_
_entity_poly.entity_id
_entity_poly.type
_entity_poly.pdbx_seq_one_letter_code
_entity_poly.pdbx_strand_id
1 'polypeptide(L)'
;MAKIPIKSNLPKGIFLHFSTAGMYFPFSGEGNVDPGLHPIHFTSVMAHEMAHGYGFADEGTCNFLAFICHANDQNPYIAYATTLGYWRYLASSVRRISPSFFNEKMKELPTGLKEDLMDIQNYSNSYEDWMPNLQYKMYDAYLKGQGIKEGMLNYNKVIGLVLAYKAANSFIFDDSSLPK
;
A
#
# COMPACT_ATOMS: atom_id res chain seq x y z
N MET A 1 -1.24 -3.99 25.89
CA MET A 1 -1.76 -3.72 24.53
C MET A 1 -2.46 -4.98 24.03
N ALA A 2 -3.70 -4.86 23.53
CA ALA A 2 -4.35 -5.96 22.84
C ALA A 2 -3.63 -6.22 21.51
N LYS A 3 -3.33 -7.50 21.21
CA LYS A 3 -2.72 -7.88 19.93
C LYS A 3 -3.83 -8.02 18.88
N ILE A 4 -3.62 -7.47 17.70
CA ILE A 4 -4.56 -7.55 16.58
C ILE A 4 -4.19 -8.78 15.76
N PRO A 5 -5.07 -9.79 15.67
CA PRO A 5 -4.78 -10.97 14.87
C PRO A 5 -4.82 -10.62 13.38
N ILE A 6 -3.73 -10.93 12.67
CA ILE A 6 -3.69 -10.93 11.21
C ILE A 6 -3.65 -12.37 10.70
N LYS A 7 -4.54 -12.69 9.76
CA LYS A 7 -4.67 -14.04 9.19
C LYS A 7 -4.45 -14.03 7.67
N SER A 8 -4.06 -15.19 7.15
CA SER A 8 -3.90 -15.45 5.72
C SER A 8 -4.26 -16.91 5.42
N ASN A 9 -5.46 -17.32 5.84
CA ASN A 9 -5.95 -18.70 5.73
C ASN A 9 -7.23 -18.83 4.86
N LEU A 10 -7.60 -17.76 4.15
CA LEU A 10 -8.70 -17.78 3.19
C LEU A 10 -8.27 -18.41 1.86
N PRO A 11 -9.19 -18.74 0.94
CA PRO A 11 -8.81 -19.16 -0.40
C PRO A 11 -7.97 -18.08 -1.11
N LYS A 12 -6.91 -18.49 -1.82
CA LYS A 12 -6.06 -17.57 -2.59
C LYS A 12 -6.89 -16.81 -3.62
N GLY A 13 -6.65 -15.51 -3.73
CA GLY A 13 -7.30 -14.63 -4.70
C GLY A 13 -8.69 -14.15 -4.31
N ILE A 14 -9.25 -14.60 -3.19
CA ILE A 14 -10.62 -14.22 -2.79
C ILE A 14 -10.81 -12.71 -2.70
N PHE A 15 -9.81 -11.98 -2.19
CA PHE A 15 -9.84 -10.53 -2.11
C PHE A 15 -9.35 -9.90 -3.42
N LEU A 16 -8.36 -10.50 -4.07
CA LEU A 16 -7.78 -9.97 -5.30
C LEU A 16 -8.81 -9.92 -6.45
N HIS A 17 -9.71 -10.89 -6.53
CA HIS A 17 -10.84 -10.89 -7.47
C HIS A 17 -11.85 -9.77 -7.21
N PHE A 18 -11.82 -9.13 -6.04
CA PHE A 18 -12.60 -7.94 -5.70
C PHE A 18 -11.73 -6.67 -5.63
N SER A 19 -10.54 -6.70 -6.24
CA SER A 19 -9.62 -5.56 -6.30
C SER A 19 -9.16 -5.04 -4.93
N THR A 20 -9.07 -5.92 -3.92
CA THR A 20 -8.46 -5.61 -2.62
C THR A 20 -7.39 -6.64 -2.23
N ALA A 21 -6.34 -6.19 -1.54
CA ALA A 21 -5.22 -7.04 -1.12
C ALA A 21 -5.41 -7.64 0.28
N GLY A 22 -6.27 -7.01 1.08
CA GLY A 22 -6.57 -7.35 2.45
C GLY A 22 -7.90 -6.76 2.89
N MET A 23 -8.34 -7.15 4.09
CA MET A 23 -9.54 -6.59 4.71
C MET A 23 -9.49 -6.75 6.23
N TYR A 24 -9.76 -5.66 6.93
CA TYR A 24 -10.03 -5.65 8.36
C TYR A 24 -11.53 -5.79 8.64
N PHE A 25 -11.89 -6.74 9.49
CA PHE A 25 -13.27 -6.98 9.92
C PHE A 25 -13.52 -6.37 11.31
N PRO A 26 -14.23 -5.22 11.41
CA PRO A 26 -14.35 -4.49 12.67
C PRO A 26 -15.14 -5.22 13.76
N PHE A 27 -16.07 -6.11 13.37
CA PHE A 27 -16.88 -6.86 14.33
C PHE A 27 -16.13 -8.02 15.00
N SER A 28 -15.21 -8.67 14.28
CA SER A 28 -14.36 -9.73 14.84
C SER A 28 -13.01 -9.20 15.36
N GLY A 29 -12.62 -7.99 14.95
CA GLY A 29 -11.33 -7.39 15.30
C GLY A 29 -10.14 -8.02 14.56
N GLU A 30 -10.38 -8.64 13.41
CA GLU A 30 -9.37 -9.43 12.68
C GLU A 30 -9.01 -8.79 11.35
N GLY A 31 -7.70 -8.62 11.10
CA GLY A 31 -7.17 -8.27 9.78
C GLY A 31 -6.88 -9.52 8.95
N ASN A 32 -7.11 -9.46 7.65
CA ASN A 32 -6.84 -10.56 6.74
C ASN A 32 -6.05 -10.07 5.53
N VAL A 33 -5.03 -10.83 5.14
CA VAL A 33 -4.24 -10.59 3.93
C VAL A 33 -4.49 -11.75 2.97
N ASP A 34 -4.74 -11.45 1.70
CA ASP A 34 -4.97 -12.49 0.70
C ASP A 34 -3.74 -13.40 0.57
N PRO A 35 -3.87 -14.74 0.71
CA PRO A 35 -2.71 -15.64 0.60
C PRO A 35 -2.20 -15.80 -0.83
N GLY A 36 -2.96 -15.29 -1.79
CA GLY A 36 -2.59 -15.15 -3.19
C GLY A 36 -1.97 -13.80 -3.51
N LEU A 37 -1.71 -12.91 -2.54
CA LEU A 37 -1.04 -11.63 -2.75
C LEU A 37 0.43 -11.82 -3.11
N HIS A 38 0.97 -10.96 -3.99
CA HIS A 38 2.39 -11.00 -4.33
C HIS A 38 3.24 -10.84 -3.05
N PRO A 39 4.26 -11.69 -2.81
CA PRO A 39 5.03 -11.69 -1.55
C PRO A 39 5.61 -10.31 -1.18
N ILE A 40 6.01 -9.53 -2.19
CA ILE A 40 6.56 -8.17 -2.00
C ILE A 40 5.57 -7.17 -1.40
N HIS A 41 4.27 -7.46 -1.40
CA HIS A 41 3.25 -6.59 -0.81
C HIS A 41 2.75 -7.11 0.54
N PHE A 42 3.07 -8.36 0.88
CA PHE A 42 2.47 -9.04 2.02
C PHE A 42 2.70 -8.32 3.34
N THR A 43 3.95 -7.92 3.63
CA THR A 43 4.29 -7.25 4.91
C THR A 43 3.67 -5.86 5.01
N SER A 44 3.68 -5.08 3.93
CA SER A 44 3.07 -3.75 3.89
C SER A 44 1.55 -3.83 4.04
N VAL A 45 0.88 -4.79 3.39
CA VAL A 45 -0.57 -4.99 3.53
C VAL A 45 -0.90 -5.52 4.92
N MET A 46 -0.11 -6.43 5.47
CA MET A 46 -0.27 -6.88 6.87
C MET A 46 -0.21 -5.69 7.85
N ALA A 47 0.81 -4.83 7.73
CA ALA A 47 0.94 -3.65 8.58
C ALA A 47 -0.20 -2.64 8.37
N HIS A 48 -0.69 -2.52 7.14
CA HIS A 48 -1.86 -1.71 6.81
C HIS A 48 -3.13 -2.22 7.54
N GLU A 49 -3.44 -3.52 7.46
CA GLU A 49 -4.59 -4.10 8.16
C GLU A 49 -4.44 -4.04 9.68
N MET A 50 -3.21 -4.11 10.20
CA MET A 50 -2.95 -3.84 11.62
C MET A 50 -3.28 -2.40 12.00
N ALA A 51 -2.94 -1.42 11.15
CA ALA A 51 -3.29 -0.03 11.41
C ALA A 51 -4.81 0.18 11.48
N HIS A 52 -5.57 -0.47 10.60
CA HIS A 52 -7.04 -0.50 10.71
C HIS A 52 -7.51 -1.05 12.06
N GLY A 53 -6.92 -2.15 12.51
CA GLY A 53 -7.24 -2.70 13.81
C GLY A 53 -6.92 -1.78 14.99
N TYR A 54 -5.90 -0.92 14.87
CA TYR A 54 -5.59 0.09 15.88
C TYR A 54 -6.51 1.31 15.83
N GLY A 55 -7.55 1.28 14.98
CA GLY A 55 -8.58 2.31 14.89
C GLY A 55 -8.31 3.37 13.83
N PHE A 56 -7.28 3.20 12.99
CA PHE A 56 -7.07 4.11 11.86
C PHE A 56 -8.01 3.75 10.72
N ALA A 57 -9.01 4.60 10.49
CA ALA A 57 -10.02 4.36 9.47
C ALA A 57 -9.58 4.77 8.05
N ASP A 58 -8.58 5.64 7.95
CA ASP A 58 -8.18 6.31 6.72
C ASP A 58 -7.09 5.54 5.97
N GLU A 59 -7.40 5.04 4.78
CA GLU A 59 -6.51 4.28 3.89
C GLU A 59 -5.12 4.93 3.69
N GLY A 60 -5.08 6.25 3.49
CA GLY A 60 -3.84 7.00 3.31
C GLY A 60 -2.96 6.97 4.56
N THR A 61 -3.59 7.06 5.73
CA THR A 61 -2.92 6.96 7.05
C THR A 61 -2.45 5.53 7.31
N CYS A 62 -3.26 4.50 7.02
CA CYS A 62 -2.85 3.10 7.16
C CYS A 62 -1.65 2.76 6.26
N ASN A 63 -1.68 3.20 4.99
CA ASN A 63 -0.54 3.06 4.08
C ASN A 63 0.71 3.81 4.57
N PHE A 64 0.53 4.99 5.16
CA PHE A 64 1.65 5.75 5.73
C PHE A 64 2.25 5.07 6.96
N LEU A 65 1.42 4.56 7.87
CA LEU A 65 1.88 3.81 9.05
C LEU A 65 2.63 2.55 8.64
N ALA A 66 2.10 1.79 7.68
CA ALA A 66 2.80 0.65 7.10
C ALA A 66 4.16 1.04 6.50
N PHE A 67 4.23 2.18 5.81
CA PHE A 67 5.49 2.69 5.26
C PHE A 67 6.52 2.99 6.34
N ILE A 68 6.18 3.81 7.35
CA ILE A 68 7.16 4.19 8.38
C ILE A 68 7.59 3.01 9.26
N CYS A 69 6.74 1.99 9.42
CA CYS A 69 7.09 0.78 10.15
C CYS A 69 8.17 -0.05 9.43
N HIS A 70 8.19 -0.04 8.10
CA HIS A 70 9.00 -0.99 7.33
C HIS A 70 10.07 -0.34 6.43
N ALA A 71 10.00 0.95 6.13
CA ALA A 71 10.94 1.61 5.21
C ALA A 71 12.41 1.55 5.68
N ASN A 72 12.64 1.46 7.00
CA ASN A 72 13.97 1.34 7.62
C ASN A 72 14.14 0.00 8.37
N ASP A 73 13.44 -1.04 7.93
CA ASP A 73 13.56 -2.37 8.53
C ASP A 73 14.98 -2.92 8.35
N GLN A 74 15.47 -3.66 9.35
CA GLN A 74 16.80 -4.29 9.30
C GLN A 74 16.86 -5.41 8.25
N ASN A 75 15.72 -5.97 7.86
CA ASN A 75 15.63 -6.87 6.73
C ASN A 75 15.55 -6.07 5.42
N PRO A 76 16.59 -6.13 4.56
CA PRO A 76 16.63 -5.34 3.33
C PRO A 76 15.51 -5.68 2.36
N TYR A 77 14.97 -6.90 2.39
CA TYR A 77 13.82 -7.28 1.58
C TYR A 77 12.56 -6.49 1.98
N ILE A 78 12.30 -6.35 3.28
CA ILE A 78 11.13 -5.63 3.80
C ILE A 78 11.22 -4.14 3.51
N ALA A 79 12.42 -3.55 3.71
CA ALA A 79 12.70 -2.17 3.38
C ALA A 79 12.55 -1.88 1.89
N TYR A 80 13.09 -2.76 1.03
CA TYR A 80 12.94 -2.68 -0.42
C TYR A 80 11.48 -2.77 -0.84
N ALA A 81 10.78 -3.81 -0.41
CA ALA A 81 9.37 -4.07 -0.71
C ALA A 81 8.47 -2.87 -0.40
N THR A 82 8.65 -2.30 0.79
CA THR A 82 7.91 -1.13 1.26
C THR A 82 8.24 0.12 0.46
N THR A 83 9.53 0.34 0.17
CA THR A 83 9.99 1.49 -0.62
C THR A 83 9.49 1.39 -2.07
N LEU A 84 9.49 0.20 -2.66
CA LEU A 84 8.95 -0.06 -3.99
C LEU A 84 7.44 0.19 -4.03
N GLY A 85 6.70 -0.26 -3.02
CA GLY A 85 5.27 0.03 -2.87
C GLY A 85 4.99 1.54 -2.88
N TYR A 86 5.74 2.30 -2.08
CA TYR A 86 5.67 3.77 -2.07
C TYR A 86 6.04 4.40 -3.42
N TRP A 87 7.12 3.94 -4.05
CA TRP A 87 7.52 4.38 -5.37
C TRP A 87 6.41 4.15 -6.41
N ARG A 88 5.69 3.03 -6.35
CA ARG A 88 4.56 2.75 -7.26
C ARG A 88 3.41 3.76 -7.08
N TYR A 89 3.12 4.22 -5.87
CA TYR A 89 2.15 5.31 -5.64
C TYR A 89 2.61 6.63 -6.28
N LEU A 90 3.89 6.98 -6.12
CA LEU A 90 4.49 8.16 -6.76
C LEU A 90 4.43 8.04 -8.28
N ALA A 91 4.89 6.91 -8.83
CA ALA A 91 4.98 6.66 -10.25
C ALA A 91 3.59 6.70 -10.92
N SER A 92 2.57 6.12 -10.28
CA SER A 92 1.17 6.22 -10.72
C SER A 92 0.67 7.67 -10.73
N SER A 93 1.02 8.45 -9.72
CA SER A 93 0.64 9.87 -9.63
C SER A 93 1.33 10.72 -10.70
N VAL A 94 2.63 10.53 -10.89
CA VAL A 94 3.42 11.20 -11.93
C VAL A 94 2.88 10.85 -13.31
N ARG A 95 2.57 9.57 -13.57
CA ARG A 95 1.99 9.13 -14.86
C ARG A 95 0.70 9.86 -15.21
N ARG A 96 -0.16 10.16 -14.22
CA ARG A 96 -1.41 10.90 -14.43
C ARG A 96 -1.17 12.39 -14.71
N ILE A 97 -0.18 12.99 -14.04
CA ILE A 97 0.11 14.43 -14.13
C ILE A 97 0.95 14.76 -15.37
N SER A 98 1.98 13.97 -15.64
CA SER A 98 2.92 14.15 -16.75
C SER A 98 3.33 12.81 -17.35
N PRO A 99 2.54 12.27 -18.30
CA PRO A 99 2.84 11.00 -18.95
C PRO A 99 4.18 10.99 -19.69
N SER A 100 4.58 12.11 -20.31
CA SER A 100 5.85 12.23 -21.01
C SER A 100 7.04 12.09 -20.06
N PHE A 101 7.01 12.80 -18.93
CA PHE A 101 8.05 12.71 -17.90
C PHE A 101 8.10 11.31 -17.27
N PHE A 102 6.95 10.70 -16.98
CA PHE A 102 6.89 9.31 -16.52
C PHE A 102 7.59 8.36 -17.51
N ASN A 103 7.27 8.46 -18.81
CA ASN A 103 7.85 7.59 -19.84
C ASN A 103 9.36 7.79 -20.00
N GLU A 104 9.86 9.02 -19.82
CA GLU A 104 11.29 9.32 -19.80
C GLU A 104 11.96 8.62 -18.60
N LYS A 105 11.44 8.82 -17.39
CA LYS A 105 12.00 8.23 -16.17
C LYS A 105 11.91 6.70 -16.12
N MET A 106 10.88 6.10 -16.72
CA MET A 106 10.79 4.65 -16.86
C MET A 106 11.96 4.06 -17.67
N LYS A 107 12.51 4.80 -18.65
CA LYS A 107 13.66 4.33 -19.44
C LYS A 107 14.93 4.26 -18.59
N GLU A 108 15.09 5.19 -17.66
CA GLU A 108 16.24 5.33 -16.76
C GLU A 108 16.28 4.25 -15.66
N LEU A 109 15.18 3.52 -15.41
CA LEU A 109 15.16 2.53 -14.34
C LEU A 109 16.14 1.36 -14.60
N PRO A 110 16.82 0.85 -13.54
CA PRO A 110 17.62 -0.36 -13.62
C PRO A 110 16.80 -1.56 -14.13
N THR A 111 17.46 -2.50 -14.81
CA THR A 111 16.81 -3.70 -15.36
C THR A 111 16.09 -4.52 -14.30
N GLY A 112 16.73 -4.79 -13.16
CA GLY A 112 16.11 -5.58 -12.08
C GLY A 112 14.83 -4.93 -11.53
N LEU A 113 14.81 -3.59 -11.41
CA LEU A 113 13.59 -2.89 -10.99
C LEU A 113 12.48 -3.00 -12.05
N LYS A 114 12.81 -2.96 -13.34
CA LYS A 114 11.82 -3.18 -14.41
C LYS A 114 11.26 -4.60 -14.36
N GLU A 115 12.11 -5.59 -14.11
CA GLU A 115 11.71 -7.00 -13.96
C GLU A 115 10.77 -7.19 -12.77
N ASP A 116 11.10 -6.63 -11.61
CA ASP A 116 10.23 -6.69 -10.42
C ASP A 116 8.86 -6.04 -10.69
N LEU A 117 8.84 -4.89 -11.37
CA LEU A 117 7.59 -4.22 -11.75
C LEU A 117 6.75 -5.05 -12.72
N MET A 118 7.40 -5.73 -13.67
CA MET A 118 6.73 -6.65 -14.60
C MET A 118 6.17 -7.88 -13.87
N ASP A 119 6.95 -8.46 -12.95
CA ASP A 119 6.52 -9.61 -12.16
C ASP A 119 5.31 -9.27 -11.30
N ILE A 120 5.36 -8.15 -10.56
CA ILE A 120 4.22 -7.63 -9.79
C ILE A 120 2.99 -7.44 -10.69
N GLN A 121 3.17 -6.86 -11.88
CA GLN A 121 2.05 -6.61 -12.80
C GLN A 121 1.45 -7.92 -13.33
N ASN A 122 2.29 -8.87 -13.75
CA ASN A 122 1.86 -10.17 -14.26
C ASN A 122 1.13 -10.96 -13.18
N TYR A 123 1.67 -10.94 -11.96
CA TYR A 123 1.07 -11.59 -10.81
C TYR A 123 -0.29 -10.98 -10.47
N SER A 124 -0.40 -9.65 -10.46
CA SER A 124 -1.70 -8.97 -10.26
C SER A 124 -2.70 -9.30 -11.38
N ASN A 125 -2.25 -9.40 -12.63
CA ASN A 125 -3.10 -9.71 -13.78
C ASN A 125 -3.56 -11.18 -13.81
N SER A 126 -2.96 -12.06 -12.99
CA SER A 126 -3.37 -13.46 -12.90
C SER A 126 -4.72 -13.65 -12.17
N TYR A 127 -5.19 -12.62 -11.47
CA TYR A 127 -6.49 -12.60 -10.80
C TYR A 127 -7.45 -11.69 -11.57
N GLU A 128 -8.46 -12.27 -12.23
CA GLU A 128 -9.49 -11.53 -12.95
C GLU A 128 -10.38 -10.74 -11.98
N ASP A 129 -10.67 -9.48 -12.27
CA ASP A 129 -11.61 -8.70 -11.46
C ASP A 129 -13.05 -9.15 -11.74
N TRP A 130 -13.70 -9.78 -10.77
CA TRP A 130 -15.07 -10.26 -10.89
C TRP A 130 -16.09 -9.13 -10.74
N MET A 131 -15.73 -8.04 -10.06
CA MET A 131 -16.63 -6.93 -9.78
C MET A 131 -15.87 -5.59 -9.74
N PRO A 132 -15.51 -5.03 -10.90
CA PRO A 132 -14.66 -3.84 -10.99
C PRO A 132 -15.24 -2.56 -10.35
N ASN A 133 -16.53 -2.57 -10.01
CA ASN A 133 -17.20 -1.45 -9.33
C ASN A 133 -17.49 -1.73 -7.84
N LEU A 134 -17.19 -2.93 -7.31
CA LEU A 134 -17.51 -3.30 -5.94
C LEU A 134 -16.67 -2.52 -4.93
N GLN A 135 -15.37 -2.39 -5.18
CA GLN A 135 -14.46 -1.65 -4.31
C GLN A 135 -14.95 -0.22 -4.08
N TYR A 136 -15.37 0.47 -5.14
CA TYR A 136 -15.95 1.81 -5.04
C TYR A 136 -17.20 1.82 -4.16
N LYS A 137 -18.11 0.86 -4.32
CA LYS A 137 -19.36 0.77 -3.54
C LYS A 137 -19.12 0.47 -2.07
N MET A 138 -18.20 -0.46 -1.75
CA MET A 138 -17.85 -0.79 -0.37
C MET A 138 -17.18 0.40 0.33
N TYR A 139 -16.25 1.06 -0.38
CA TYR A 139 -15.56 2.24 0.12
C TYR A 139 -16.52 3.41 0.36
N ASP A 140 -17.42 3.69 -0.59
CA ASP A 140 -18.45 4.72 -0.46
C ASP A 140 -19.38 4.44 0.73
N ALA A 141 -19.82 3.19 0.91
CA ALA A 141 -20.63 2.79 2.05
C ALA A 141 -19.89 2.95 3.39
N TYR A 142 -18.61 2.58 3.43
CA TYR A 142 -17.76 2.75 4.61
C TYR A 142 -17.57 4.23 4.99
N LEU A 143 -17.22 5.09 4.03
CA LEU A 143 -17.07 6.53 4.25
C LEU A 143 -18.38 7.18 4.73
N LYS A 144 -19.51 6.81 4.12
CA LYS A 144 -20.84 7.26 4.52
C LYS A 144 -21.18 6.81 5.95
N GLY A 145 -20.83 5.58 6.31
CA GLY A 145 -20.98 5.06 7.67
C GLY A 145 -20.15 5.80 8.72
N GLN A 146 -19.01 6.39 8.33
CA GLN A 146 -18.11 7.17 9.19
C GLN A 146 -18.42 8.68 9.16
N GLY A 147 -19.48 9.12 8.48
CA GLY A 147 -19.85 10.54 8.38
C GLY A 147 -18.89 11.38 7.52
N ILE A 148 -18.04 10.74 6.72
CA ILE A 148 -17.10 11.42 5.80
C ILE A 148 -17.86 11.71 4.50
N LYS A 149 -18.06 13.00 4.18
CA LYS A 149 -18.69 13.40 2.91
C LYS A 149 -17.81 12.99 1.73
N GLU A 150 -18.47 12.55 0.65
CA GLU A 150 -17.88 11.99 -0.58
C GLU A 150 -16.56 12.65 -0.98
N GLY A 151 -15.51 11.83 -1.07
CA GLY A 151 -14.18 12.26 -1.44
C GLY A 151 -13.34 11.07 -1.87
N MET A 152 -13.47 10.65 -3.12
CA MET A 152 -12.44 9.82 -3.74
C MET A 152 -11.18 10.67 -3.88
N LEU A 153 -10.22 10.44 -2.98
CA LEU A 153 -8.79 10.28 -3.23
C LEU A 153 -8.03 10.39 -1.90
N ASN A 154 -7.61 9.27 -1.30
CA ASN A 154 -6.56 9.29 -0.26
C ASN A 154 -5.38 8.34 -0.49
N TYR A 155 -5.30 7.68 -1.65
CA TYR A 155 -4.04 7.02 -2.04
C TYR A 155 -2.91 8.03 -2.30
N ASN A 156 -3.21 9.29 -2.62
CA ASN A 156 -2.19 10.34 -2.74
C ASN A 156 -1.78 10.91 -1.38
N LYS A 157 -2.55 10.69 -0.30
CA LYS A 157 -2.20 11.21 1.03
C LYS A 157 -0.99 10.52 1.62
N VAL A 158 -0.75 9.24 1.30
CA VAL A 158 0.50 8.58 1.68
C VAL A 158 1.71 9.34 1.14
N ILE A 159 1.65 9.88 -0.09
CA ILE A 159 2.74 10.69 -0.68
C ILE A 159 2.99 11.93 0.17
N GLY A 160 1.93 12.69 0.47
CA GLY A 160 2.04 13.89 1.30
C GLY A 160 2.56 13.59 2.72
N LEU A 161 2.05 12.54 3.36
CA LEU A 161 2.46 12.14 4.71
C LEU A 161 3.92 11.67 4.74
N VAL A 162 4.36 10.88 3.77
CA VAL A 162 5.76 10.44 3.69
C VAL A 162 6.68 11.62 3.41
N LEU A 163 6.31 12.56 2.53
CA LEU A 163 7.10 13.78 2.30
C LEU A 163 7.20 14.63 3.57
N ALA A 164 6.08 14.84 4.27
CA ALA A 164 6.06 15.58 5.53
C ALA A 164 6.91 14.89 6.62
N TYR A 165 6.80 13.55 6.74
CA TYR A 165 7.62 12.75 7.64
C TYR A 165 9.10 12.86 7.32
N LYS A 166 9.47 12.78 6.03
CA LYS A 166 10.87 12.95 5.60
C LYS A 166 11.37 14.36 5.92
N ALA A 167 10.62 15.40 5.60
CA ALA A 167 11.02 16.78 5.91
C ALA A 167 11.20 17.01 7.42
N ALA A 168 10.31 16.44 8.24
CA ALA A 168 10.43 16.49 9.70
C ALA A 168 11.62 15.67 10.22
N ASN A 169 11.93 14.52 9.60
CA ASN A 169 13.06 13.68 10.03
C ASN A 169 14.40 14.13 9.48
N SER A 170 14.52 14.72 8.29
CA SER A 170 15.76 15.40 7.86
C SER A 170 16.13 16.58 8.77
N PHE A 171 15.18 17.05 9.60
CA PHE A 171 15.39 18.05 10.64
C PHE A 171 15.76 17.43 12.02
N ILE A 172 15.55 16.12 12.23
CA ILE A 172 15.74 15.43 13.53
C ILE A 172 16.81 14.31 13.46
N PHE A 173 17.06 13.71 12.29
CA PHE A 173 18.02 12.65 12.02
C PHE A 173 18.66 12.84 10.63
N ASP A 174 19.96 13.12 10.62
CA ASP A 174 20.81 13.51 9.50
C ASP A 174 20.89 12.46 8.36
N ASP A 175 20.99 12.93 7.11
CA ASP A 175 20.93 12.24 5.80
C ASP A 175 21.99 11.14 5.57
N SER A 176 22.78 10.81 6.59
CA SER A 176 23.84 9.80 6.54
C SER A 176 23.35 8.35 6.53
N SER A 177 22.05 8.09 6.74
CA SER A 177 21.48 6.74 6.89
C SER A 177 20.90 6.12 5.62
N LEU A 178 20.94 6.80 4.48
CA LEU A 178 20.56 6.20 3.20
C LEU A 178 21.75 5.40 2.64
N PRO A 179 21.54 4.12 2.22
CA PRO A 179 22.61 3.37 1.57
C PRO A 179 23.02 4.07 0.28
N LYS A 180 24.32 4.32 0.15
CA LYS A 180 24.97 4.82 -1.07
C LYS A 180 24.97 3.77 -2.17
#